data_AF-A0A537SZI4-F1
#
_entry.id   AF-A0A537SZI4-F1
#
_cell.length_a   1.000
_cell.length_b   1.000
_cell.length_c   1.000
_cell.angle_alpha   90.00
_cell.angle_beta   90.00
_cell.angle_gamma   90.00
#
_symmetry.space_group_name_H-M   'P 1'
#
loop_
_entity.id
_entity.type
_entity.pdbx_description
1 polymer ?
#
loop_
_entity_poly.entity_id
_entity_poly.type
_entity_poly.pdbx_seq_one_letter_code
_entity_poly.pdbx_strand_id
1 'polypeptide(L)'
;SRPELRPIFRRMAEHDLPVWIHPIRGPQFADYASEQLSEDEIWFSFGWPYETTACMTRLIYSGLFDELPRLKIITHHMGGMIPYFSGKITLGFRQIFEGTPTRNPLAEERGLKRPPIDYFKMLYADTALNGGKAATRCGHDFFGTAFCLFATDAPFDAEGGRGLIRNTIEAVAALDIDASERELIFSRNARALLKLPGTTKIKAGAA
;
A
#
# COMPACT_ATOMS: atom_id res chain seq x y z
N SER A 1 15.15 0.61 3.22
CA SER A 1 15.79 -0.34 4.17
C SER A 1 17.27 -0.06 4.45
N ARG A 2 17.84 1.02 3.90
CA ARG A 2 19.22 1.41 4.22
C ARG A 2 19.34 1.88 5.68
N PRO A 3 20.40 1.50 6.44
CA PRO A 3 20.54 1.85 7.86
C PRO A 3 20.43 3.36 8.14
N GLU A 4 20.96 4.19 7.25
CA GLU A 4 20.93 5.66 7.33
C GLU A 4 19.52 6.25 7.32
N LEU A 5 18.52 5.52 6.81
CA LEU A 5 17.11 5.94 6.80
C LEU A 5 16.33 5.49 8.04
N ARG A 6 16.90 4.62 8.89
CA ARG A 6 16.23 4.12 10.12
C ARG A 6 15.77 5.23 11.05
N PRO A 7 16.53 6.33 11.27
CA PRO A 7 16.07 7.42 12.13
C PRO A 7 14.72 8.01 11.73
N ILE A 8 14.40 8.08 10.43
CA ILE A 8 13.10 8.58 9.94
C ILE A 8 11.97 7.69 10.46
N PHE A 9 12.08 6.37 10.28
CA PHE A 9 11.05 5.43 10.74
C PHE A 9 10.90 5.41 12.27
N ARG A 10 12.02 5.50 13.01
CA ARG A 10 11.99 5.60 14.48
C ARG A 10 11.23 6.84 14.94
N ARG A 11 11.51 8.01 14.33
CA ARG A 11 10.78 9.26 14.63
C ARG A 11 9.28 9.12 14.35
N MET A 12 8.91 8.55 13.22
CA MET A 12 7.50 8.37 12.88
C MET A 12 6.79 7.42 13.84
N ALA A 13 7.46 6.35 14.28
CA ALA A 13 6.94 5.45 15.31
C ALA A 13 6.85 6.12 16.70
N GLU A 14 7.81 6.98 17.09
CA GLU A 14 7.78 7.78 18.32
C GLU A 14 6.59 8.75 18.35
N HIS A 15 6.34 9.44 17.23
CA HIS A 15 5.20 10.35 17.09
C HIS A 15 3.88 9.61 16.84
N ASP A 16 3.93 8.30 16.64
CA ASP A 16 2.78 7.48 16.29
C ASP A 16 2.06 8.06 15.05
N LEU A 17 2.84 8.40 14.02
CA LEU A 17 2.38 8.92 12.73
C LEU A 17 2.81 7.98 11.60
N PRO A 18 2.04 7.90 10.49
CA PRO A 18 2.37 7.01 9.39
C PRO A 18 3.43 7.58 8.45
N VAL A 19 4.20 6.71 7.82
CA VAL A 19 4.95 7.04 6.60
C VAL A 19 4.09 6.65 5.40
N TRP A 20 3.76 7.61 4.54
CA TRP A 20 3.08 7.32 3.27
C TRP A 20 4.10 7.19 2.14
N ILE A 21 4.17 6.01 1.54
CA ILE A 21 5.13 5.70 0.49
C ILE A 21 4.42 5.77 -0.86
N HIS A 22 4.85 6.74 -1.68
CA HIS A 22 4.48 6.85 -3.08
C HIS A 22 5.58 6.20 -3.94
N PRO A 23 5.22 5.48 -5.02
CA PRO A 23 6.21 4.93 -5.94
C PRO A 23 6.91 6.02 -6.74
N ILE A 24 8.11 5.73 -7.22
CA ILE A 24 8.75 6.58 -8.22
C ILE A 24 9.57 5.73 -9.16
N ARG A 25 9.18 5.75 -10.43
CA ARG A 25 9.97 5.28 -11.56
C ARG A 25 9.74 6.28 -12.68
N GLY A 26 10.75 6.52 -13.50
CA GLY A 26 10.61 7.37 -14.68
C GLY A 26 10.98 6.60 -15.95
N PRO A 27 10.72 7.18 -17.14
CA PRO A 27 10.98 6.53 -18.43
C PRO A 27 12.47 6.22 -18.67
N GLN A 28 13.38 6.79 -17.89
CA GLN A 28 14.81 6.49 -17.95
C GLN A 28 15.21 5.10 -17.45
N PHE A 29 14.24 4.32 -16.95
CA PHE A 29 14.50 3.00 -16.39
C PHE A 29 14.10 1.92 -17.40
N ALA A 30 15.08 1.36 -18.12
CA ALA A 30 14.91 0.27 -19.08
C ALA A 30 14.11 -0.93 -18.53
N ASP A 31 13.24 -1.52 -19.34
CA ASP A 31 12.43 -2.68 -18.97
C ASP A 31 13.19 -4.00 -19.22
N TYR A 32 13.98 -4.05 -20.29
CA TYR A 32 14.87 -5.14 -20.62
C TYR A 32 16.35 -4.71 -20.66
N ALA A 33 17.26 -5.68 -20.46
CA ALA A 33 18.71 -5.44 -20.42
C ALA A 33 19.30 -4.89 -21.74
N SER A 34 18.59 -5.06 -22.85
CA SER A 34 18.97 -4.53 -24.18
C SER A 34 18.48 -3.10 -24.44
N GLU A 35 17.64 -2.55 -23.57
CA GLU A 35 17.04 -1.22 -23.72
C GLU A 35 17.79 -0.17 -22.90
N GLN A 36 17.58 1.09 -23.25
CA GLN A 36 18.14 2.23 -22.52
C GLN A 36 17.08 3.04 -21.75
N LEU A 37 15.83 2.96 -22.20
CA LEU A 37 14.66 3.64 -21.63
C LEU A 37 13.53 2.62 -21.56
N SER A 38 12.52 2.91 -20.73
CA SER A 38 11.28 2.16 -20.74
C SER A 38 10.49 2.46 -22.01
N GLU A 39 9.87 1.42 -22.56
CA GLU A 39 8.99 1.51 -23.73
C GLU A 39 7.53 1.31 -23.31
N ASP A 40 6.59 1.69 -24.17
CA ASP A 40 5.14 1.38 -24.02
C ASP A 40 4.50 1.77 -22.68
N GLU A 41 4.97 2.86 -22.07
CA GLU A 41 4.49 3.38 -20.77
C GLU A 41 4.59 2.38 -19.60
N ILE A 42 5.42 1.34 -19.74
CA ILE A 42 5.60 0.29 -18.72
C ILE A 42 6.10 0.90 -17.41
N TRP A 43 7.03 1.85 -17.47
CA TRP A 43 7.58 2.54 -16.30
C TRP A 43 6.51 3.12 -15.38
N PHE A 44 5.40 3.59 -15.95
CA PHE A 44 4.27 4.15 -15.24
C PHE A 44 3.29 3.05 -14.85
N SER A 45 2.77 2.30 -15.83
CA SER A 45 1.65 1.37 -15.65
C SER A 45 1.96 0.19 -14.72
N PHE A 46 3.15 -0.41 -14.86
CA PHE A 46 3.58 -1.56 -14.07
C PHE A 46 4.79 -1.25 -13.20
N GLY A 47 5.61 -0.29 -13.62
CA GLY A 47 6.80 0.13 -12.90
C GLY A 47 6.48 0.74 -11.55
N TRP A 48 5.49 1.62 -11.45
CA TRP A 48 5.08 2.21 -10.17
C TRP A 48 4.56 1.17 -9.15
N PRO A 49 3.59 0.30 -9.47
CA PRO A 49 3.15 -0.72 -8.52
C PRO A 49 4.25 -1.74 -8.20
N TYR A 50 5.20 -2.00 -9.11
CA TYR A 50 6.39 -2.79 -8.82
C TYR A 50 7.30 -2.10 -7.79
N GLU A 51 7.60 -0.81 -7.95
CA GLU A 51 8.43 -0.05 -6.99
C GLU A 51 7.83 -0.05 -5.58
N THR A 52 6.51 0.15 -5.47
CA THR A 52 5.80 0.02 -4.18
C THR A 52 6.00 -1.38 -3.59
N THR A 53 5.77 -2.42 -4.39
CA THR A 53 5.92 -3.83 -4.01
C THR A 53 7.34 -4.17 -3.53
N ALA A 54 8.35 -3.74 -4.28
CA ALA A 54 9.75 -3.95 -3.98
C ALA A 54 10.16 -3.19 -2.70
N CYS A 55 9.70 -1.95 -2.54
CA CYS A 55 9.96 -1.14 -1.35
C CYS A 55 9.40 -1.82 -0.09
N MET A 56 8.12 -2.22 -0.10
CA MET A 56 7.48 -2.94 1.00
C MET A 56 8.26 -4.19 1.37
N THR A 57 8.58 -5.02 0.37
CA THR A 57 9.34 -6.27 0.56
C THR A 57 10.69 -6.00 1.23
N ARG A 58 11.45 -5.01 0.73
CA ARG A 58 12.76 -4.67 1.29
C ARG A 58 12.68 -4.11 2.70
N LEU A 59 11.62 -3.36 3.04
CA LEU A 59 11.41 -2.88 4.41
C LEU A 59 11.12 -4.04 5.36
N ILE A 60 10.25 -4.97 4.96
CA ILE A 60 9.91 -6.18 5.73
C ILE A 60 11.17 -7.02 5.98
N TYR A 61 11.85 -7.48 4.93
CA TYR A 61 13.04 -8.34 5.04
C TYR A 61 14.25 -7.65 5.67
N SER A 62 14.18 -6.35 5.94
CA SER A 62 15.19 -5.65 6.73
C SER A 62 14.96 -5.73 8.24
N GLY A 63 13.91 -6.42 8.70
CA GLY A 63 13.54 -6.52 10.12
C GLY A 63 12.92 -5.23 10.69
N LEU A 64 12.53 -4.27 9.84
CA LEU A 64 12.01 -2.97 10.30
C LEU A 64 10.79 -3.10 11.20
N PHE A 65 9.87 -3.99 10.85
CA PHE A 65 8.64 -4.19 11.62
C PHE A 65 8.84 -5.01 12.89
N ASP A 66 9.93 -5.78 12.98
CA ASP A 66 10.32 -6.45 14.23
C ASP A 66 11.03 -5.50 15.20
N GLU A 67 11.76 -4.52 14.66
CA GLU A 67 12.40 -3.44 15.41
C GLU A 67 11.35 -2.41 15.90
N LEU A 68 10.42 -2.03 15.02
CA LEU A 68 9.41 -0.99 15.24
C LEU A 68 8.00 -1.54 15.02
N PRO A 69 7.47 -2.37 15.95
CA PRO A 69 6.18 -3.04 15.76
C PRO A 69 4.97 -2.10 15.74
N ARG A 70 5.13 -0.84 16.18
CA ARG A 70 4.10 0.22 16.10
C ARG A 70 4.25 1.12 14.88
N LEU A 71 5.23 0.89 14.01
CA LEU A 71 5.41 1.66 12.80
C LEU A 71 4.21 1.45 11.86
N LYS A 72 3.67 2.56 11.37
CA LYS A 72 2.57 2.56 10.41
C LYS A 72 3.09 3.00 9.04
N ILE A 73 2.83 2.20 8.01
CA ILE A 73 3.18 2.54 6.64
C ILE A 73 1.90 2.48 5.80
N ILE A 74 1.64 3.55 5.04
CA ILE A 74 0.60 3.62 4.02
C ILE A 74 1.26 3.40 2.67
N THR A 75 0.65 2.56 1.85
CA THR A 75 1.15 2.18 0.53
C THR A 75 0.17 2.63 -0.54
N HIS A 76 0.72 3.17 -1.62
CA HIS A 76 -0.08 3.61 -2.75
C HIS A 76 -0.64 2.45 -3.57
N HIS A 77 -1.73 2.69 -4.30
CA HIS A 77 -2.31 1.78 -5.28
C HIS A 77 -2.67 0.40 -4.69
N MET A 78 -3.38 0.37 -3.56
CA MET A 78 -3.76 -0.86 -2.84
C MET A 78 -2.57 -1.81 -2.56
N GLY A 79 -1.41 -1.27 -2.18
CA GLY A 79 -0.23 -2.09 -1.89
C GLY A 79 0.46 -2.65 -3.15
N GLY A 80 0.25 -2.02 -4.30
CA GLY A 80 0.84 -2.40 -5.58
C GLY A 80 0.42 -3.80 -6.00
N MET A 81 1.39 -4.68 -6.22
CA MET A 81 1.17 -6.02 -6.75
C MET A 81 0.95 -7.07 -5.64
N ILE A 82 1.09 -6.70 -4.36
CA ILE A 82 1.06 -7.64 -3.22
C ILE A 82 -0.28 -8.39 -3.12
N PRO A 83 -1.47 -7.75 -3.12
CA PRO A 83 -2.73 -8.48 -2.96
C PRO A 83 -2.91 -9.55 -4.05
N TYR A 84 -2.61 -9.19 -5.29
CA TYR A 84 -2.75 -10.05 -6.46
C TYR A 84 -1.80 -11.26 -6.43
N PHE A 85 -0.59 -11.09 -5.87
CA PHE A 85 0.41 -12.17 -5.77
C PHE A 85 0.56 -12.76 -4.37
N SER A 86 -0.40 -12.56 -3.48
CA SER A 86 -0.37 -13.07 -2.09
C SER A 86 -0.06 -14.57 -1.99
N GLY A 87 -0.62 -15.39 -2.88
CA GLY A 87 -0.30 -16.82 -2.98
C GLY A 87 1.16 -17.10 -3.35
N LYS A 88 1.73 -16.37 -4.31
CA LYS A 88 3.16 -16.49 -4.68
C LYS A 88 4.07 -16.05 -3.55
N ILE A 89 3.71 -14.98 -2.84
CA ILE A 89 4.46 -14.47 -1.69
C ILE A 89 4.48 -15.50 -0.55
N THR A 90 3.32 -16.11 -0.27
CA THR A 90 3.19 -17.16 0.75
C THR A 90 3.99 -18.40 0.39
N LEU A 91 4.03 -18.75 -0.90
CA LEU A 91 4.74 -19.93 -1.38
C LEU A 91 6.26 -19.73 -1.42
N GLY A 92 6.77 -18.56 -1.87
CA GLY A 92 8.18 -18.16 -1.86
C GLY A 92 9.13 -19.02 -2.72
N PHE A 93 10.03 -18.41 -3.51
CA PHE A 93 10.93 -19.15 -4.42
C PHE A 93 11.82 -20.18 -3.70
N ARG A 94 12.58 -19.76 -2.68
CA ARG A 94 13.41 -20.68 -1.87
C ARG A 94 12.57 -21.66 -1.04
N GLN A 95 11.32 -21.35 -0.74
CA GLN A 95 10.46 -22.24 0.03
C GLN A 95 9.91 -23.39 -0.83
N ILE A 96 9.69 -23.18 -2.13
CA ILE A 96 9.38 -24.26 -3.08
C ILE A 96 10.56 -25.23 -3.26
N PHE A 97 11.79 -24.71 -3.39
CA PHE A 97 12.95 -25.52 -3.79
C PHE A 97 13.86 -25.97 -2.64
N GLU A 98 13.90 -25.22 -1.53
CA GLU A 98 14.81 -25.44 -0.40
C GLU A 98 14.09 -25.53 0.96
N GLY A 99 12.77 -25.27 0.99
CA GLY A 99 11.98 -25.20 2.21
C GLY A 99 10.98 -26.34 2.39
N THR A 100 10.08 -26.15 3.36
CA THR A 100 8.85 -26.94 3.54
C THR A 100 7.65 -26.01 3.38
N PRO A 101 6.41 -26.49 3.17
CA PRO A 101 5.23 -25.64 3.03
C PRO A 101 5.03 -24.61 4.17
N THR A 102 5.66 -24.83 5.32
CA THR A 102 5.53 -24.02 6.54
C THR A 102 6.77 -23.18 6.87
N ARG A 103 7.87 -23.26 6.11
CA ARG A 103 9.13 -22.56 6.41
C ARG A 103 9.63 -21.76 5.23
N ASN A 104 10.03 -20.52 5.48
CA ASN A 104 10.68 -19.65 4.50
C ASN A 104 12.15 -19.44 4.88
N PRO A 105 13.11 -20.12 4.23
CA PRO A 105 14.52 -20.06 4.61
C PRO A 105 15.11 -18.64 4.58
N LEU A 106 14.70 -17.81 3.61
CA LEU A 106 15.19 -16.44 3.53
C LEU A 106 14.65 -15.56 4.66
N ALA A 107 13.38 -15.74 5.05
CA ALA A 107 12.80 -15.01 6.18
C ALA A 107 13.54 -15.35 7.48
N GLU A 108 13.82 -16.63 7.71
CA GLU A 108 14.58 -17.13 8.86
C GLU A 108 16.02 -16.61 8.87
N GLU A 109 16.72 -16.66 7.73
CA GLU A 109 18.07 -16.11 7.55
C GLU A 109 18.13 -14.61 7.87
N ARG A 110 17.07 -13.88 7.51
CA ARG A 110 16.92 -12.45 7.83
C ARG A 110 16.41 -12.18 9.24
N GLY A 111 16.14 -13.22 10.04
CA GLY A 111 15.72 -13.11 11.43
C GLY A 111 14.29 -12.59 11.60
N LEU A 112 13.42 -12.73 10.60
CA LEU A 112 12.01 -12.33 10.72
C LEU A 112 11.30 -13.19 11.77
N LYS A 113 10.51 -12.54 12.63
CA LYS A 113 9.75 -13.21 13.70
C LYS A 113 8.42 -13.79 13.25
N ARG A 114 7.98 -13.50 12.02
CA ARG A 114 6.70 -13.93 11.43
C ARG A 114 6.89 -14.34 9.97
N PRO A 115 5.94 -15.09 9.37
CA PRO A 115 5.87 -15.25 7.93
C PRO A 115 5.82 -13.89 7.20
N PRO A 116 6.50 -13.73 6.04
CA PRO A 116 6.49 -12.48 5.28
C PRO A 116 5.09 -11.93 4.99
N ILE A 117 4.13 -12.83 4.66
CA ILE A 117 2.75 -12.45 4.34
C ILE A 117 2.03 -11.75 5.50
N ASP A 118 2.37 -12.09 6.75
CA ASP A 118 1.76 -11.48 7.92
C ASP A 118 2.22 -10.03 8.09
N TYR A 119 3.48 -9.73 7.76
CA TYR A 119 3.95 -8.35 7.75
C TYR A 119 3.25 -7.53 6.67
N PHE A 120 3.01 -8.09 5.48
CA PHE A 120 2.27 -7.38 4.43
C PHE A 120 0.87 -6.97 4.85
N LYS A 121 0.19 -7.81 5.63
CA LYS A 121 -1.14 -7.52 6.20
C LYS A 121 -1.13 -6.48 7.33
N MET A 122 0.05 -6.10 7.86
CA MET A 122 0.18 -5.03 8.85
C MET A 122 0.24 -3.62 8.22
N LEU A 123 0.45 -3.52 6.90
CA LEU A 123 0.49 -2.23 6.22
C LEU A 123 -0.92 -1.70 5.97
N TYR A 124 -0.99 -0.39 5.76
CA TYR A 124 -2.17 0.31 5.27
C TYR A 124 -2.05 0.51 3.76
N ALA A 125 -3.19 0.55 3.07
CA ALA A 125 -3.24 0.67 1.63
C ALA A 125 -4.28 1.71 1.24
N ASP A 126 -3.92 2.60 0.32
CA ASP A 126 -4.87 3.56 -0.22
C ASP A 126 -5.58 3.08 -1.50
N THR A 127 -6.75 3.65 -1.81
CA THR A 127 -7.64 3.19 -2.88
C THR A 127 -7.33 3.75 -4.26
N ALA A 128 -6.17 4.38 -4.46
CA ALA A 128 -5.81 5.01 -5.73
C ALA A 128 -5.60 3.95 -6.81
N LEU A 129 -6.67 3.47 -7.45
CA LEU A 129 -6.62 2.44 -8.49
C LEU A 129 -7.36 2.89 -9.75
N ASN A 130 -7.50 4.20 -9.94
CA ASN A 130 -8.18 4.83 -11.06
C ASN A 130 -9.62 4.30 -11.28
N GLY A 131 -10.28 3.82 -10.22
CA GLY A 131 -11.63 3.26 -10.24
C GLY A 131 -11.75 1.78 -10.63
N GLY A 132 -10.65 1.02 -10.67
CA GLY A 132 -10.68 -0.41 -10.96
C GLY A 132 -11.40 -1.24 -9.90
N LYS A 133 -12.72 -1.46 -10.04
CA LYS A 133 -13.59 -2.18 -9.08
C LYS A 133 -13.07 -3.55 -8.64
N ALA A 134 -12.63 -4.39 -9.58
CA ALA A 134 -12.11 -5.73 -9.27
C ALA A 134 -10.78 -5.67 -8.51
N ALA A 135 -9.92 -4.72 -8.87
CA ALA A 135 -8.65 -4.49 -8.18
C ALA A 135 -8.89 -3.94 -6.76
N THR A 136 -9.84 -3.01 -6.60
CA THR A 136 -10.26 -2.50 -5.28
C THR A 136 -10.78 -3.63 -4.39
N ARG A 137 -11.58 -4.56 -4.93
CA ARG A 137 -12.03 -5.75 -4.19
C ARG A 137 -10.87 -6.65 -3.78
N CYS A 138 -9.96 -6.97 -4.70
CA CYS A 138 -8.79 -7.78 -4.41
C CYS A 138 -7.90 -7.17 -3.30
N GLY A 139 -7.66 -5.86 -3.36
CA GLY A 139 -6.94 -5.14 -2.32
C GLY A 139 -7.68 -5.14 -0.98
N HIS A 140 -8.98 -4.86 -0.99
CA HIS A 140 -9.82 -4.88 0.22
C HIS A 140 -9.87 -6.27 0.87
N ASP A 141 -10.03 -7.34 0.09
CA ASP A 141 -10.00 -8.72 0.59
C ASP A 141 -8.67 -9.07 1.28
N PHE A 142 -7.56 -8.48 0.81
CA PHE A 142 -6.23 -8.72 1.37
C PHE A 142 -5.97 -7.93 2.66
N PHE A 143 -6.29 -6.63 2.68
CA PHE A 143 -5.98 -5.72 3.79
C PHE A 143 -7.09 -5.65 4.85
N GLY A 144 -8.35 -5.79 4.43
CA GLY A 144 -9.54 -5.58 5.25
C GLY A 144 -9.89 -4.10 5.46
N THR A 145 -11.15 -3.86 5.81
CA THR A 145 -11.75 -2.51 5.93
C THR A 145 -10.92 -1.55 6.80
N ALA A 146 -10.37 -2.01 7.94
CA ALA A 146 -9.65 -1.15 8.88
C ALA A 146 -8.28 -0.64 8.38
N PHE A 147 -7.73 -1.28 7.34
CA PHE A 147 -6.41 -0.96 6.79
C PHE A 147 -6.48 -0.27 5.42
N CYS A 148 -7.68 -0.05 4.88
CA CYS A 148 -7.90 0.67 3.63
C CYS A 148 -8.19 2.17 3.88
N LEU A 149 -7.60 3.05 3.08
CA LEU A 149 -7.81 4.50 3.11
C LEU A 149 -8.24 5.03 1.75
N PHE A 150 -9.22 5.93 1.72
CA PHE A 150 -9.59 6.58 0.47
C PHE A 150 -8.49 7.54 -0.04
N ALA A 151 -8.04 7.33 -1.27
CA ALA A 151 -7.19 8.23 -2.05
C ALA A 151 -7.44 8.04 -3.54
N THR A 152 -7.09 9.02 -4.37
CA THR A 152 -7.51 9.07 -5.78
C THR A 152 -6.38 9.35 -6.77
N ASP A 153 -5.18 9.68 -6.29
CA ASP A 153 -4.07 10.14 -7.15
C ASP A 153 -4.39 11.44 -7.95
N ALA A 154 -5.29 12.29 -7.44
CA ALA A 154 -5.49 13.61 -8.04
C ALA A 154 -4.19 14.44 -7.91
N PRO A 155 -3.77 15.18 -8.95
CA PRO A 155 -4.60 15.70 -10.04
C PRO A 155 -4.43 15.01 -11.41
N PHE A 156 -3.99 13.74 -11.47
CA PHE A 156 -3.88 13.03 -12.75
C PHE A 156 -5.25 12.85 -13.44
N ASP A 157 -5.26 12.62 -14.75
CA ASP A 157 -6.40 12.64 -15.69
C ASP A 157 -6.60 13.96 -16.48
N ALA A 158 -7.39 13.89 -17.55
CA ALA A 158 -7.68 15.02 -18.44
C ALA A 158 -8.62 16.08 -17.81
N GLU A 159 -9.23 15.79 -16.66
CA GLU A 159 -10.13 16.67 -15.90
C GLU A 159 -9.45 17.25 -14.64
N GLY A 160 -8.13 17.10 -14.49
CA GLY A 160 -7.37 17.57 -13.33
C GLY A 160 -7.67 16.79 -12.03
N GLY A 161 -7.93 15.48 -12.12
CA GLY A 161 -8.21 14.57 -11.01
C GLY A 161 -9.68 14.30 -10.76
N ARG A 162 -10.59 15.05 -11.39
CA ARG A 162 -12.03 14.93 -11.11
C ARG A 162 -12.60 13.58 -11.56
N GLY A 163 -12.10 13.03 -12.67
CA GLY A 163 -12.46 11.71 -13.14
C GLY A 163 -12.00 10.63 -12.17
N LEU A 164 -10.73 10.66 -11.76
CA LEU A 164 -10.17 9.72 -10.78
C LEU A 164 -10.92 9.76 -9.44
N ILE A 165 -11.31 10.95 -8.98
CA ILE A 165 -12.12 11.09 -7.75
C ILE A 165 -13.45 10.36 -7.90
N ARG A 166 -14.24 10.65 -8.95
CA ARG A 166 -15.55 10.01 -9.17
C ARG A 166 -15.42 8.49 -9.31
N ASN A 167 -14.48 8.04 -10.15
CA ASN A 167 -14.28 6.62 -10.42
C ASN A 167 -13.85 5.85 -9.17
N THR A 168 -13.03 6.45 -8.31
CA THR A 168 -12.59 5.82 -7.07
C THR A 168 -13.71 5.76 -6.03
N ILE A 169 -14.56 6.79 -5.94
CA ILE A 169 -15.78 6.74 -5.10
C ILE A 169 -16.68 5.58 -5.56
N GLU A 170 -16.90 5.43 -6.87
CA GLU A 170 -17.69 4.33 -7.42
C GLU A 170 -17.08 2.96 -7.13
N ALA A 171 -15.74 2.84 -7.17
CA ALA A 171 -15.06 1.59 -6.88
C ALA A 171 -15.21 1.15 -5.42
N VAL A 172 -15.05 2.08 -4.47
CA VAL A 172 -15.26 1.81 -3.04
C VAL A 172 -16.74 1.56 -2.73
N ALA A 173 -17.66 2.26 -3.39
CA ALA A 173 -19.09 2.04 -3.24
C ALA A 173 -19.56 0.66 -3.74
N ALA A 174 -18.80 0.03 -4.64
CA ALA A 174 -19.08 -1.29 -5.20
C ALA A 174 -18.52 -2.48 -4.37
N LEU A 175 -17.87 -2.20 -3.23
CA LEU A 175 -17.47 -3.23 -2.28
C LEU A 175 -18.70 -3.80 -1.56
N ASP A 176 -18.67 -5.11 -1.31
CA ASP A 176 -19.73 -5.83 -0.59
C ASP A 176 -19.54 -5.69 0.93
N ILE A 177 -19.67 -4.44 1.40
CA ILE A 177 -19.53 -4.03 2.80
C ILE A 177 -20.64 -3.07 3.17
N ASP A 178 -20.94 -2.98 4.46
CA ASP A 178 -21.99 -2.09 4.95
C ASP A 178 -21.59 -0.60 4.88
N ALA A 179 -22.56 0.28 5.12
CA ALA A 179 -22.33 1.72 5.05
C ALA A 179 -21.37 2.23 6.13
N SER A 180 -21.32 1.57 7.30
CA SER A 180 -20.44 1.94 8.41
C SER A 180 -18.99 1.58 8.13
N GLU A 181 -18.75 0.42 7.51
CA GLU A 181 -17.47 -0.03 7.01
C GLU A 181 -16.97 0.85 5.86
N ARG A 182 -17.85 1.21 4.93
CA ARG A 182 -17.50 2.10 3.83
C ARG A 182 -17.06 3.48 4.33
N GLU A 183 -17.70 3.99 5.37
CA GLU A 183 -17.31 5.26 6.01
C GLU A 183 -15.94 5.17 6.71
N LEU A 184 -15.54 3.98 7.17
CA LEU A 184 -14.16 3.77 7.65
C LEU A 184 -13.15 4.05 6.54
N ILE A 185 -13.37 3.49 5.34
CA ILE A 185 -12.50 3.66 4.18
C ILE A 185 -12.53 5.12 3.70
N PHE A 186 -13.72 5.72 3.56
CA PHE A 186 -13.85 7.08 3.05
C PHE A 186 -13.22 8.15 3.93
N SER A 187 -13.27 8.01 5.26
CA SER A 187 -12.76 9.10 6.11
C SER A 187 -12.22 8.67 7.47
N ARG A 188 -12.87 7.73 8.18
CA ARG A 188 -12.55 7.53 9.60
C ARG A 188 -11.20 6.89 9.82
N ASN A 189 -10.78 5.95 8.97
CA ASN A 189 -9.45 5.35 9.04
C ASN A 189 -8.36 6.42 8.85
N ALA A 190 -8.48 7.25 7.80
CA ALA A 190 -7.53 8.33 7.54
C ALA A 190 -7.48 9.33 8.71
N ARG A 191 -8.65 9.73 9.24
CA ARG A 191 -8.72 10.65 10.39
C ARG A 191 -8.03 10.09 11.62
N ALA A 192 -8.30 8.84 11.96
CA ALA A 192 -7.67 8.17 13.09
C ALA A 192 -6.16 8.00 12.88
N LEU A 193 -5.75 7.53 11.71
CA LEU A 193 -4.35 7.23 11.37
C LEU A 193 -3.48 8.48 11.33
N LEU A 194 -4.01 9.57 10.77
CA LEU A 194 -3.34 10.86 10.59
C LEU A 194 -3.58 11.84 11.77
N LYS A 195 -4.29 11.41 12.82
CA LYS A 195 -4.62 12.22 14.01
C LYS A 195 -5.32 13.54 13.66
N LEU A 196 -6.20 13.51 12.66
CA LEU A 196 -6.96 14.69 12.26
C LEU A 196 -8.03 14.99 13.32
N PRO A 197 -8.28 16.27 13.65
CA PRO A 197 -9.33 16.63 14.58
C PRO A 197 -10.70 16.12 14.07
N GLY A 198 -11.55 15.70 15.01
CA GLY A 198 -12.94 15.41 14.72
C GLY A 198 -13.61 16.63 14.08
N THR A 199 -14.50 16.43 13.11
CA THR A 199 -15.23 17.53 12.48
C THR A 199 -15.95 18.32 13.56
N THR A 200 -15.48 19.53 13.85
CA THR A 200 -16.34 20.56 14.45
C THR A 200 -17.57 20.62 13.57
N LYS A 201 -18.77 20.39 14.15
CA LYS A 201 -20.02 20.61 13.42
C LYS A 201 -19.93 22.03 12.86
N ILE A 202 -19.82 22.16 11.54
CA ILE A 202 -20.06 23.45 10.90
C ILE A 202 -21.52 23.74 11.24
N LYS A 203 -21.75 24.68 12.16
CA LYS A 203 -23.09 25.22 12.36
C LYS A 203 -23.48 25.75 10.99
N ALA A 204 -24.47 25.11 10.37
CA ALA A 204 -25.12 25.67 9.21
C ALA A 204 -25.52 27.09 9.61
N GLY A 205 -24.87 28.09 9.00
CA GLY A 205 -25.23 29.48 9.16
C GLY A 205 -26.68 29.60 8.72
N ALA A 206 -27.50 30.17 9.59
CA ALA A 206 -28.86 30.56 9.28
C ALA A 206 -28.86 31.43 8.02
N ALA A 207 -29.73 31.08 7.07
CA ALA A 207 -30.22 32.02 6.07
C ALA A 207 -31.21 32.98 6.72
#